data_AF-A0A1Y3NVU6-F1
#
_entry.id   AF-A0A1Y3NVU6-F1
#
_cell.length_a   1.000
_cell.length_b   1.000
_cell.length_c   1.000
_cell.angle_alpha   90.00
_cell.angle_beta   90.00
_cell.angle_gamma   90.00
#
_symmetry.space_group_name_H-M   'P 1'
#
loop_
_entity.id
_entity.type
_entity.pdbx_description
1 polymer ?
#
loop_
_entity_poly.entity_id
_entity_poly.type
_entity_poly.pdbx_seq_one_letter_code
_entity_poly.pdbx_strand_id
1 'polypeptide(L)'
;MYTFENNHNGLVFIKKDNSSGVMAFKIDSSGVGIKIQDEHFSNRSVLNVDNLAFIYLFYCQKGDCLATEGYLKFSNNGQQTVVQCPINYPCINPVNSLSNKCTNNGVAYYDYNNRSFNICVNNKAKNALTSVTINPGQKNYIFDNYDGKDNYYLFESDESANVVGYSRGIGAVLIDVDGDGNNDVMRCYFIDNTKPSVCLKAVQYGGYYIDLASNNFNDLIYCMNKSCNKKTENNGYYTNSDFDIITCNMGICIVSSNYQTSETCNYRNAQLVSLPSAIKPVFCLNNKEIKLLDEESYYTINNIDARYTYPNVVEGEDTIIVKIDKYSVTQQTTTENGICYNDNNHTIVDDEVCSAESGLIKYYCSTICLGCKQTKQSGKYDPYNQPNN
;
A
#
# COMPACT_ATOMS: atom_id res chain seq x y z
N MET A 1 1.76 12.95 8.66
CA MET A 1 1.13 14.27 8.47
C MET A 1 -0.04 14.44 9.43
N TYR A 2 -0.43 15.67 9.80
CA TYR A 2 -1.54 15.93 10.73
C TYR A 2 -2.43 17.08 10.23
N THR A 3 -3.72 16.99 10.51
CA THR A 3 -4.69 18.08 10.33
C THR A 3 -5.15 18.60 11.69
N PHE A 4 -5.40 19.91 11.75
CA PHE A 4 -5.83 20.62 12.95
C PHE A 4 -7.17 21.27 12.67
N GLU A 5 -8.21 20.85 13.39
CA GLU A 5 -9.57 21.39 13.25
C GLU A 5 -9.97 22.05 14.56
N ASN A 6 -10.26 23.35 14.54
CA ASN A 6 -10.82 24.04 15.70
C ASN A 6 -12.34 23.90 15.69
N ASN A 7 -12.93 23.45 16.79
CA ASN A 7 -14.38 23.48 16.91
C ASN A 7 -14.86 24.87 17.34
N HIS A 8 -16.17 25.11 17.20
CA HIS A 8 -16.79 26.39 17.60
C HIS A 8 -16.67 26.70 19.11
N ASN A 9 -16.17 25.76 19.91
CA ASN A 9 -15.97 25.89 21.36
C ASN A 9 -14.49 26.12 21.73
N GLY A 10 -13.58 26.29 20.75
CA GLY A 10 -12.16 26.54 21.00
C GLY A 10 -11.31 25.30 21.30
N LEU A 11 -11.85 24.09 21.13
CA LEU A 11 -11.08 22.85 21.21
C LEU A 11 -10.45 22.54 19.85
N VAL A 12 -9.17 22.17 19.85
CA VAL A 12 -8.43 21.74 18.66
C VAL A 12 -8.39 20.22 18.58
N PHE A 13 -8.99 19.67 17.53
CA PHE A 13 -8.85 18.27 17.17
C PHE A 13 -7.63 18.08 16.28
N ILE A 14 -6.71 17.24 16.72
CA ILE A 14 -5.52 16.85 15.96
C ILE A 14 -5.77 15.45 15.42
N LYS A 15 -5.80 15.31 14.09
CA LYS A 15 -6.01 14.03 13.41
C LYS A 15 -4.78 13.67 12.59
N LYS A 16 -4.40 12.40 12.57
CA LYS A 16 -3.39 11.92 11.62
C LYS A 16 -4.01 11.94 10.23
N ASP A 17 -3.32 12.58 9.29
CA ASP A 17 -3.70 12.60 7.88
C ASP A 17 -2.87 11.55 7.15
N ASN A 18 -3.56 10.59 6.54
CA ASN A 18 -2.98 9.48 5.81
C ASN A 18 -3.03 9.68 4.29
N SER A 19 -3.36 10.88 3.79
CA SER A 19 -3.45 11.10 2.35
C SER A 19 -2.12 10.78 1.63
N SER A 20 -2.27 10.28 0.40
CA SER A 20 -1.16 9.86 -0.47
C SER A 20 -1.11 10.70 -1.74
N GLY A 21 0.08 10.86 -2.30
CA GLY A 21 0.36 11.58 -3.55
C GLY A 21 1.42 12.67 -3.36
N VAL A 22 1.68 13.42 -4.43
CA VAL A 22 2.61 14.55 -4.40
C VAL A 22 1.90 15.79 -3.86
N MET A 23 2.53 16.48 -2.91
CA MET A 23 1.97 17.65 -2.24
C MET A 23 3.06 18.72 -2.06
N ALA A 24 2.64 19.98 -2.09
CA ALA A 24 3.51 21.11 -1.82
C ALA A 24 3.35 21.59 -0.37
N PHE A 25 4.47 21.90 0.27
CA PHE A 25 4.52 22.42 1.64
C PHE A 25 5.35 23.70 1.69
N LYS A 26 4.87 24.66 2.46
CA LYS A 26 5.66 25.83 2.87
C LYS A 26 6.34 25.52 4.20
N ILE A 27 7.66 25.51 4.22
CA ILE A 27 8.46 25.27 5.43
C ILE A 27 8.74 26.61 6.11
N ASP A 28 8.44 26.71 7.41
CA ASP A 28 8.77 27.89 8.20
C ASP A 28 10.18 27.82 8.81
N SER A 29 10.57 28.89 9.53
CA SER A 29 11.89 28.97 10.16
C SER A 29 12.12 27.95 11.28
N SER A 30 11.06 27.30 11.78
CA SER A 30 11.15 26.24 12.79
C SER A 30 11.26 24.85 12.15
N GLY A 31 11.22 24.76 10.81
CA GLY A 31 11.25 23.50 10.07
C GLY A 31 9.90 22.81 9.98
N VAL A 32 8.81 23.48 10.40
CA VAL A 32 7.45 22.94 10.29
C VAL A 32 6.90 23.23 8.89
N GLY A 33 6.41 22.18 8.23
CA GLY A 33 5.78 22.27 6.91
C GLY A 33 4.27 22.44 6.98
N ILE A 34 3.76 23.50 6.37
CA ILE A 34 2.32 23.74 6.20
C ILE A 34 1.94 23.36 4.76
N LYS A 35 1.00 22.43 4.60
CA LYS A 35 0.50 22.03 3.28
C LYS A 35 -0.14 23.23 2.57
N ILE A 36 0.24 23.42 1.31
CA ILE A 36 -0.39 24.40 0.42
C ILE A 36 -1.72 23.82 -0.07
N GLN A 37 -2.81 24.52 0.20
CA GLN A 37 -4.16 24.16 -0.25
C GLN A 37 -4.41 24.63 -1.67
N ASP A 38 -5.39 24.04 -2.35
CA ASP A 38 -5.68 24.28 -3.77
C ASP A 38 -6.00 25.76 -4.06
N GLU A 39 -6.72 26.43 -3.16
CA GLU A 39 -7.04 27.85 -3.26
C GLU A 39 -5.80 28.75 -3.21
N HIS A 40 -4.70 28.29 -2.60
CA HIS A 40 -3.47 29.06 -2.48
C HIS A 40 -2.72 29.19 -3.81
N PHE A 41 -2.88 28.24 -4.75
CA PHE A 41 -2.22 28.30 -6.06
C PHE A 41 -2.72 29.44 -6.96
N SER A 42 -3.92 29.96 -6.67
CA SER A 42 -4.48 31.14 -7.31
C SER A 42 -4.33 32.42 -6.48
N ASN A 43 -3.88 32.30 -5.22
CA ASN A 43 -3.77 33.42 -4.28
C ASN A 43 -2.33 33.95 -4.18
N ARG A 44 -2.09 35.11 -4.79
CA ARG A 44 -0.77 35.76 -4.82
C ARG A 44 -0.21 36.17 -3.45
N SER A 45 -1.06 36.28 -2.43
CA SER A 45 -0.58 36.57 -1.06
C SER A 45 0.07 35.34 -0.41
N VAL A 46 -0.26 34.13 -0.88
CA VAL A 46 0.23 32.87 -0.33
C VAL A 46 1.31 32.25 -1.20
N LEU A 47 1.19 32.29 -2.53
CA LEU A 47 2.15 31.70 -3.46
C LEU A 47 2.55 32.72 -4.54
N ASN A 48 3.83 33.10 -4.54
CA ASN A 48 4.42 34.06 -5.46
C ASN A 48 5.93 33.81 -5.58
N VAL A 49 6.60 34.51 -6.51
CA VAL A 49 8.04 34.30 -6.77
C VAL A 49 8.91 34.52 -5.53
N ASP A 50 8.55 35.48 -4.68
CA ASP A 50 9.36 35.86 -3.51
C ASP A 50 9.31 34.80 -2.40
N ASN A 51 8.29 33.95 -2.39
CA ASN A 51 8.13 32.92 -1.36
C ASN A 51 8.49 31.50 -1.80
N LEU A 52 8.86 31.30 -3.07
CA LEU A 52 9.28 30.00 -3.61
C LEU A 52 10.45 29.38 -2.83
N ALA A 53 11.33 30.21 -2.27
CA ALA A 53 12.47 29.80 -1.44
C ALA A 53 12.08 29.02 -0.16
N PHE A 54 10.78 28.96 0.17
CA PHE A 54 10.26 28.22 1.31
C PHE A 54 9.32 27.07 0.90
N ILE A 55 9.15 26.82 -0.40
CA ILE A 55 8.21 25.82 -0.91
C ILE A 55 8.97 24.57 -1.32
N TYR A 56 8.51 23.42 -0.87
CA TYR A 56 9.11 22.11 -1.14
C TYR A 56 8.03 21.12 -1.58
N LEU A 57 8.41 20.13 -2.40
CA LEU A 57 7.52 19.03 -2.75
C LEU A 57 7.85 17.79 -1.93
N PHE A 58 6.79 17.13 -1.48
CA PHE A 58 6.86 15.85 -0.80
C PHE A 58 5.94 14.86 -1.49
N TYR A 59 6.39 13.62 -1.61
CA TYR A 59 5.54 12.49 -1.91
C TYR A 59 5.13 11.85 -0.59
N CYS A 60 3.83 11.76 -0.33
CA CYS A 60 3.29 11.08 0.83
C CYS A 60 2.70 9.73 0.41
N GLN A 61 2.99 8.68 1.17
CA GLN A 61 2.31 7.39 1.09
C GLN A 61 1.73 7.08 2.47
N LYS A 62 0.40 7.09 2.57
CA LYS A 62 -0.32 6.75 3.81
C LYS A 62 0.08 7.63 5.00
N GLY A 63 0.35 8.90 4.72
CA GLY A 63 0.71 9.93 5.70
C GLY A 63 2.20 10.06 6.04
N ASP A 64 3.02 9.12 5.57
CA ASP A 64 4.49 9.18 5.66
C ASP A 64 5.04 9.84 4.40
N CYS A 65 5.78 10.93 4.57
CA CYS A 65 6.17 11.81 3.47
C CYS A 65 7.68 11.86 3.30
N LEU A 66 8.13 11.77 2.05
CA LEU A 66 9.52 11.90 1.64
C LEU A 66 9.65 13.06 0.67
N ALA A 67 10.75 13.82 0.77
CA ALA A 67 11.03 14.87 -0.20
C ALA A 67 11.10 14.27 -1.61
N THR A 68 10.51 14.96 -2.58
CA THR A 68 10.53 14.57 -3.99
C THR A 68 10.86 15.78 -4.85
N GLU A 69 11.13 15.55 -6.12
CA GLU A 69 11.28 16.61 -7.10
C GLU A 69 10.15 16.62 -8.12
N GLY A 70 9.94 17.76 -8.75
CA GLY A 70 8.84 17.94 -9.68
C GLY A 70 8.65 19.39 -10.08
N TYR A 71 7.40 19.73 -10.38
CA TYR A 71 6.98 21.02 -10.86
C TYR A 71 5.70 21.47 -10.20
N LEU A 72 5.62 22.78 -10.00
CA LEU A 72 4.50 23.45 -9.39
C LEU A 72 3.99 24.54 -10.33
N LYS A 73 2.68 24.59 -10.55
CA LYS A 73 1.97 25.58 -11.37
C LYS A 73 1.16 26.51 -10.46
N PHE A 74 1.32 27.82 -10.63
CA PHE A 74 0.58 28.82 -9.87
C PHE A 74 0.31 30.10 -10.68
N SER A 75 -0.62 30.93 -10.21
CA SER A 75 -0.90 32.23 -10.82
C SER A 75 0.06 33.31 -10.30
N ASN A 76 0.91 33.84 -11.18
CA ASN A 76 1.75 35.00 -10.90
C ASN A 76 1.36 36.15 -11.81
N ASN A 77 0.96 37.30 -11.24
CA ASN A 77 0.53 38.46 -12.02
C ASN A 77 -0.57 38.19 -13.07
N GLY A 78 -1.38 37.14 -12.84
CA GLY A 78 -2.51 36.76 -13.71
C GLY A 78 -2.11 35.82 -14.84
N GLN A 79 -0.83 35.47 -14.90
CA GLN A 79 -0.27 34.48 -15.82
C GLN A 79 0.02 33.20 -15.05
N GLN A 80 -0.23 32.05 -15.70
CA GLN A 80 0.14 30.76 -15.13
C GLN A 80 1.65 30.58 -15.26
N THR A 81 2.32 30.37 -14.14
CA THR A 81 3.75 30.15 -14.06
C THR A 81 3.99 28.73 -13.59
N VAL A 82 4.96 28.05 -14.21
CA VAL A 82 5.44 26.74 -13.77
C VAL A 82 6.85 26.93 -13.23
N VAL A 83 7.15 26.30 -12.10
CA VAL A 83 8.47 26.32 -11.47
C VAL A 83 8.94 24.91 -11.19
N GLN A 84 10.26 24.71 -11.19
CA GLN A 84 10.86 23.45 -10.81
C GLN A 84 11.09 23.43 -9.29
N CYS A 85 10.84 22.29 -8.68
CA CYS A 85 11.13 22.04 -7.28
C CYS A 85 12.10 20.85 -7.21
N PRO A 86 13.42 21.11 -7.07
CA PRO A 86 14.40 20.04 -6.97
C PRO A 86 14.29 19.29 -5.64
N ILE A 87 14.77 18.05 -5.61
CA ILE A 87 14.74 17.23 -4.39
C ILE A 87 15.61 17.86 -3.29
N ASN A 88 15.08 17.95 -2.07
CA ASN A 88 15.76 18.53 -0.89
C ASN A 88 16.12 20.03 -1.01
N TYR A 89 15.69 20.71 -2.07
CA TYR A 89 15.88 22.16 -2.25
C TYR A 89 14.51 22.82 -2.43
N PRO A 90 14.39 24.11 -2.07
CA PRO A 90 13.15 24.82 -2.30
C PRO A 90 12.90 24.97 -3.80
N CYS A 91 11.65 25.23 -4.17
CA CYS A 91 11.27 25.55 -5.53
C CYS A 91 12.03 26.78 -6.03
N ILE A 92 12.50 26.70 -7.26
CA ILE A 92 13.28 27.76 -7.89
C ILE A 92 12.54 28.27 -9.13
N ASN A 93 12.61 29.57 -9.32
CA ASN A 93 12.16 30.19 -10.55
C ASN A 93 13.05 29.66 -11.69
N PRO A 94 12.50 29.10 -12.78
CA PRO A 94 13.33 28.64 -13.87
C PRO A 94 14.08 29.86 -14.45
N VAL A 95 15.41 29.81 -14.35
CA VAL A 95 16.32 30.85 -14.86
C VAL A 95 16.19 30.99 -16.40
N ASN A 96 15.55 30.03 -17.07
CA ASN A 96 15.17 30.11 -18.48
C ASN A 96 13.72 29.65 -18.64
N SER A 97 12.87 30.54 -19.16
CA SER A 97 11.46 30.32 -19.49
C SER A 97 11.17 28.89 -19.94
N LEU A 98 10.42 28.14 -19.13
CA LEU A 98 9.90 26.83 -19.52
C LEU A 98 9.18 27.01 -20.84
N SER A 99 9.72 26.36 -21.87
CA SER A 99 9.17 26.31 -23.22
C SER A 99 7.66 26.09 -23.15
N ASN A 100 6.87 26.84 -23.92
CA ASN A 100 5.41 26.65 -24.01
C ASN A 100 5.01 25.39 -24.80
N LYS A 101 5.98 24.53 -25.10
CA LYS A 101 5.85 23.29 -25.84
C LYS A 101 6.82 22.25 -25.30
N CYS A 102 6.56 20.99 -25.62
CA CYS A 102 7.40 19.92 -25.15
C CYS A 102 8.78 19.91 -25.84
N THR A 103 9.85 20.07 -25.06
CA THR A 103 11.23 20.14 -25.59
C THR A 103 12.20 19.19 -24.94
N ASN A 104 12.05 18.92 -23.64
CA ASN A 104 12.99 18.14 -22.85
C ASN A 104 12.23 17.09 -22.03
N ASN A 105 12.76 15.87 -21.98
CA ASN A 105 12.16 14.81 -21.19
C ASN A 105 12.11 15.17 -19.69
N GLY A 106 11.03 14.78 -19.01
CA GLY A 106 10.81 15.03 -17.58
C GLY A 106 10.59 16.50 -17.22
N VAL A 107 10.33 17.38 -18.20
CA VAL A 107 10.09 18.81 -17.96
C VAL A 107 8.62 19.16 -18.10
N ALA A 108 8.03 19.76 -17.06
CA ALA A 108 6.68 20.28 -17.10
C ALA A 108 6.63 21.73 -17.59
N TYR A 109 5.53 22.10 -18.23
CA TYR A 109 5.32 23.41 -18.80
C TYR A 109 3.85 23.78 -18.90
N TYR A 110 3.57 25.07 -19.05
CA TYR A 110 2.22 25.57 -19.33
C TYR A 110 2.10 25.96 -20.81
N ASP A 111 1.18 25.33 -21.52
CA ASP A 111 0.83 25.67 -22.90
C ASP A 111 -0.19 26.81 -22.88
N TYR A 112 0.25 28.03 -23.21
CA TYR A 112 -0.64 29.20 -23.22
C TYR A 112 -1.68 29.18 -24.35
N ASN A 113 -1.42 28.46 -25.45
CA ASN A 113 -2.36 28.36 -26.56
C ASN A 113 -3.52 27.44 -26.18
N ASN A 114 -3.20 26.29 -25.60
CA ASN A 114 -4.19 25.30 -25.17
C ASN A 114 -4.69 25.49 -23.73
N ARG A 115 -4.08 26.43 -22.99
CA ARG A 115 -4.34 26.70 -21.57
C ARG A 115 -4.24 25.43 -20.71
N SER A 116 -3.21 24.63 -20.95
CA SER A 116 -3.03 23.32 -20.31
C SER A 116 -1.69 23.24 -19.57
N PHE A 117 -1.70 22.55 -18.44
CA PHE A 117 -0.48 22.15 -17.74
C PHE A 117 -0.06 20.77 -18.24
N ASN A 118 1.17 20.64 -18.70
CA ASN A 118 1.64 19.43 -19.35
C ASN A 118 3.03 19.04 -18.84
N ILE A 119 3.38 17.76 -19.01
CA ILE A 119 4.72 17.23 -18.79
C ILE A 119 5.22 16.50 -20.03
N CYS A 120 6.49 16.68 -20.34
CA CYS A 120 7.18 15.93 -21.38
C CYS A 120 7.65 14.58 -20.87
N VAL A 121 7.31 13.52 -21.58
CA VAL A 121 7.78 12.16 -21.28
C VAL A 121 8.20 11.41 -22.53
N ASN A 122 9.17 10.53 -22.40
CA ASN A 122 9.52 9.56 -23.42
C ASN A 122 8.44 8.47 -23.44
N ASN A 123 7.62 8.49 -24.48
CA ASN A 123 6.56 7.50 -24.66
C ASN A 123 7.10 6.33 -25.48
N LYS A 124 7.17 5.15 -24.86
CA LYS A 124 7.68 3.94 -25.49
C LYS A 124 6.82 3.49 -26.67
N ALA A 125 5.48 3.48 -26.50
CA ALA A 125 4.55 3.06 -27.55
C ALA A 125 4.69 3.89 -28.84
N LYS A 126 4.98 5.19 -28.70
CA LYS A 126 5.19 6.13 -29.81
C LYS A 126 6.65 6.26 -30.24
N ASN A 127 7.58 5.68 -29.48
CA ASN A 127 9.03 5.85 -29.62
C ASN A 127 9.43 7.33 -29.82
N ALA A 128 8.83 8.23 -29.02
CA ALA A 128 8.99 9.66 -29.20
C ALA A 128 8.81 10.41 -27.87
N LEU A 129 9.41 11.61 -27.80
CA LEU A 129 9.11 12.58 -26.76
C LEU A 129 7.69 13.12 -26.99
N THR A 130 6.84 13.01 -25.98
CA THR A 130 5.43 13.42 -26.07
C THR A 130 5.02 14.29 -24.90
N SER A 131 4.04 15.16 -25.17
CA SER A 131 3.38 15.96 -24.13
C SER A 131 2.19 15.19 -23.56
N VAL A 132 2.13 15.10 -22.23
CA VAL A 132 1.00 14.55 -21.48
C VAL A 132 0.36 15.67 -20.68
N THR A 133 -0.93 15.91 -20.92
CA THR A 133 -1.72 16.90 -20.17
C THR A 133 -2.07 16.37 -18.79
N ILE A 134 -1.87 17.21 -17.78
CA ILE A 134 -2.22 16.94 -16.37
C ILE A 134 -3.63 17.47 -16.16
N ASN A 135 -4.60 16.57 -16.04
CA ASN A 135 -6.01 16.93 -15.99
C ASN A 135 -6.48 17.13 -14.54
N PRO A 136 -7.24 18.20 -14.23
CA PRO A 136 -7.83 18.38 -12.91
C PRO A 136 -8.97 17.39 -12.68
N GLY A 137 -9.33 17.18 -11.41
CA GLY A 137 -10.42 16.32 -10.96
C GLY A 137 -10.04 14.86 -10.72
N GLN A 138 -8.79 14.47 -11.03
CA GLN A 138 -8.24 13.16 -10.72
C GLN A 138 -6.71 13.24 -10.61
N LYS A 139 -6.11 12.29 -9.89
CA LYS A 139 -4.65 12.10 -9.93
C LYS A 139 -4.26 11.53 -11.29
N ASN A 140 -3.19 12.07 -11.86
CA ASN A 140 -2.63 11.57 -13.11
C ASN A 140 -1.41 10.69 -12.78
N TYR A 141 -1.34 9.49 -13.34
CA TYR A 141 -0.21 8.57 -13.24
C TYR A 141 0.49 8.53 -14.59
N ILE A 142 1.69 9.12 -14.67
CA ILE A 142 2.37 9.38 -15.93
C ILE A 142 3.71 8.65 -15.93
N PHE A 143 3.88 7.71 -16.84
CA PHE A 143 5.08 6.89 -16.96
C PHE A 143 6.04 7.48 -17.99
N ASP A 144 7.28 7.72 -17.57
CA ASP A 144 8.36 8.21 -18.42
C ASP A 144 9.42 7.12 -18.64
N ASN A 145 9.62 6.69 -19.88
CA ASN A 145 10.59 5.66 -20.22
C ASN A 145 12.02 6.23 -20.23
N TYR A 146 12.79 5.95 -19.18
CA TYR A 146 14.08 6.64 -19.00
C TYR A 146 15.28 5.93 -19.63
N ASP A 147 15.20 4.62 -19.92
CA ASP A 147 16.34 3.84 -20.42
C ASP A 147 16.10 3.13 -21.76
N GLY A 148 14.96 3.37 -22.42
CA GLY A 148 14.59 2.72 -23.67
C GLY A 148 14.15 1.26 -23.52
N LYS A 149 14.13 0.70 -22.30
CA LYS A 149 13.71 -0.68 -22.01
C LYS A 149 12.32 -0.68 -21.36
N ASP A 150 12.10 -1.52 -20.36
CA ASP A 150 10.86 -1.62 -19.59
C ASP A 150 10.98 -0.93 -18.21
N ASN A 151 11.88 0.04 -18.09
CA ASN A 151 12.07 0.84 -16.89
C ASN A 151 11.46 2.23 -17.07
N TYR A 152 10.68 2.65 -16.08
CA TYR A 152 9.95 3.90 -16.11
C TYR A 152 10.14 4.66 -14.81
N TYR A 153 10.21 5.98 -14.90
CA TYR A 153 9.86 6.81 -13.76
C TYR A 153 8.35 7.03 -13.74
N LEU A 154 7.77 7.07 -12.55
CA LEU A 154 6.37 7.43 -12.37
C LEU A 154 6.28 8.86 -11.86
N PHE A 155 5.59 9.71 -12.60
CA PHE A 155 5.10 11.00 -12.11
C PHE A 155 3.67 10.87 -11.63
N GLU A 156 3.38 11.51 -10.51
CA GLU A 156 2.03 11.64 -9.96
C GLU A 156 1.66 13.11 -9.88
N SER A 157 0.41 13.43 -10.22
CA SER A 157 -0.16 14.75 -9.96
C SER A 157 -1.03 14.79 -8.72
N ASP A 158 -1.21 15.98 -8.18
CA ASP A 158 -2.35 16.24 -7.31
C ASP A 158 -3.66 16.28 -8.11
N GLU A 159 -4.80 16.18 -7.42
CA GLU A 159 -6.13 16.20 -8.04
C GLU A 159 -6.48 17.57 -8.61
N SER A 160 -5.86 18.63 -8.09
CA SER A 160 -6.05 20.01 -8.55
C SER A 160 -5.27 20.34 -9.83
N ALA A 161 -4.39 19.42 -10.27
CA ALA A 161 -3.48 19.61 -11.40
C ALA A 161 -2.60 20.87 -11.27
N ASN A 162 -2.16 21.19 -10.06
CA ASN A 162 -1.23 22.28 -9.78
C ASN A 162 0.17 21.77 -9.44
N VAL A 163 0.30 20.49 -9.09
CA VAL A 163 1.58 19.86 -8.75
C VAL A 163 1.73 18.58 -9.55
N VAL A 164 2.92 18.35 -10.08
CA VAL A 164 3.34 17.06 -10.63
C VAL A 164 4.74 16.78 -10.14
N GLY A 165 5.00 15.58 -9.64
CA GLY A 165 6.32 15.22 -9.16
C GLY A 165 6.56 13.74 -9.28
N TYR A 166 7.81 13.33 -9.07
CA TYR A 166 8.12 11.91 -9.07
C TYR A 166 7.46 11.22 -7.88
N SER A 167 6.88 10.07 -8.16
CA SER A 167 6.45 9.13 -7.15
C SER A 167 7.66 8.64 -6.36
N ARG A 168 7.45 8.46 -5.06
CA ARG A 168 8.35 7.73 -4.17
C ARG A 168 7.66 6.49 -3.62
N GLY A 169 6.57 6.08 -4.24
CA GLY A 169 5.71 5.01 -3.78
C GLY A 169 6.30 3.63 -4.04
N ILE A 170 5.96 2.69 -3.15
CA ILE A 170 6.18 1.26 -3.33
C ILE A 170 4.82 0.59 -3.52
N GLY A 171 4.67 -0.19 -4.60
CA GLY A 171 3.43 -0.87 -4.93
C GLY A 171 3.30 -1.13 -6.43
N ALA A 172 2.07 -1.17 -6.94
CA ALA A 172 1.79 -1.36 -8.34
C ALA A 172 0.65 -0.45 -8.85
N VAL A 173 0.63 -0.25 -10.16
CA VAL A 173 -0.44 0.42 -10.91
C VAL A 173 -0.87 -0.51 -12.04
N LEU A 174 -2.18 -0.62 -12.28
CA LEU A 174 -2.72 -1.30 -13.47
C LEU A 174 -2.92 -0.26 -14.58
N ILE A 175 -2.14 -0.35 -15.67
CA ILE A 175 -2.18 0.61 -16.78
C ILE A 175 -1.67 -0.02 -18.08
N ASP A 176 -2.26 0.31 -19.20
CA ASP A 176 -1.74 -0.02 -20.53
C ASP A 176 -0.58 0.93 -20.91
N VAL A 177 0.66 0.50 -20.71
CA VAL A 177 1.85 1.35 -20.94
C VAL A 177 2.38 1.27 -22.38
N ASP A 178 2.07 0.19 -23.10
CA ASP A 178 2.53 -0.05 -24.48
C ASP A 178 1.44 0.17 -25.55
N GLY A 179 0.21 0.43 -25.14
CA GLY A 179 -0.91 0.79 -26.00
C GLY A 179 -1.56 -0.39 -26.70
N ASP A 180 -1.44 -1.60 -26.15
CA ASP A 180 -1.99 -2.83 -26.75
C ASP A 180 -3.47 -3.07 -26.38
N GLY A 181 -4.04 -2.23 -25.53
CA GLY A 181 -5.42 -2.31 -25.03
C GLY A 181 -5.59 -3.15 -23.77
N ASN A 182 -4.52 -3.75 -23.23
CA ASN A 182 -4.54 -4.51 -21.99
C ASN A 182 -3.79 -3.76 -20.87
N ASN A 183 -4.31 -3.85 -19.65
CA ASN A 183 -3.61 -3.28 -18.51
C ASN A 183 -2.40 -4.15 -18.13
N ASP A 184 -1.24 -3.51 -18.03
CA ASP A 184 -0.04 -4.07 -17.43
C ASP A 184 0.01 -3.84 -15.93
N VAL A 185 0.73 -4.72 -15.24
CA VAL A 185 1.11 -4.51 -13.85
C VAL A 185 2.44 -3.76 -13.83
N MET A 186 2.36 -2.45 -13.61
CA MET A 186 3.53 -1.60 -13.42
C MET A 186 3.92 -1.59 -11.96
N ARG A 187 4.93 -2.38 -11.59
CA ARG A 187 5.43 -2.48 -10.22
C ARG A 187 6.50 -1.42 -9.96
N CYS A 188 6.31 -0.61 -8.94
CA CYS A 188 7.21 0.46 -8.54
C CYS A 188 7.94 0.12 -7.24
N TYR A 189 9.25 0.32 -7.23
CA TYR A 189 10.10 0.17 -6.05
C TYR A 189 10.90 1.43 -5.79
N PHE A 190 11.14 1.65 -4.51
CA PHE A 190 11.94 2.75 -4.00
C PHE A 190 13.33 2.24 -3.66
N ILE A 191 14.36 2.81 -4.28
CA ILE A 191 15.75 2.38 -4.07
C ILE A 191 16.35 3.09 -2.86
N ASP A 192 16.29 4.43 -2.86
CA ASP A 192 16.87 5.26 -1.80
C ASP A 192 16.26 6.67 -1.77
N ASN A 193 16.59 7.42 -0.72
CA ASN A 193 16.10 8.78 -0.48
C ASN A 193 16.63 9.82 -1.48
N THR A 194 17.48 9.46 -2.43
CA THR A 194 18.08 10.38 -3.40
C THR A 194 17.53 10.21 -4.82
N LYS A 195 16.84 9.11 -5.13
CA LYS A 195 16.34 8.80 -6.48
C LYS A 195 14.84 8.52 -6.54
N PRO A 196 14.14 8.95 -7.59
CA PRO A 196 12.71 8.65 -7.75
C PRO A 196 12.46 7.13 -7.79
N SER A 197 11.23 6.72 -7.48
CA SER A 197 10.84 5.30 -7.64
C SER A 197 10.97 4.89 -9.10
N VAL A 198 11.46 3.67 -9.30
CA VAL A 198 11.54 3.04 -10.62
C VAL A 198 10.43 2.03 -10.74
N CYS A 199 9.71 2.07 -11.85
CA CYS A 199 8.63 1.15 -12.17
C CYS A 199 9.02 0.24 -13.32
N LEU A 200 8.63 -1.02 -13.22
CA LEU A 200 8.87 -2.06 -14.22
C LEU A 200 7.55 -2.69 -14.65
N LYS A 201 7.44 -3.00 -15.94
CA LYS A 201 6.40 -3.92 -16.42
C LYS A 201 6.68 -5.32 -15.89
N ALA A 202 5.81 -5.83 -15.01
CA ALA A 202 6.01 -7.14 -14.43
C ALA A 202 5.78 -8.24 -15.48
N VAL A 203 6.75 -9.14 -15.66
CA VAL A 203 6.66 -10.27 -16.62
C VAL A 203 6.07 -11.52 -15.95
N GLN A 204 6.41 -11.73 -14.69
CA GLN A 204 5.85 -12.76 -13.82
C GLN A 204 5.35 -12.06 -12.57
N TYR A 205 4.03 -12.07 -12.36
CA TYR A 205 3.39 -11.41 -11.25
C TYR A 205 2.33 -12.33 -10.65
N GLY A 206 2.45 -12.54 -9.34
CA GLY A 206 1.50 -13.34 -8.57
C GLY A 206 1.46 -12.86 -7.12
N GLY A 207 0.28 -12.87 -6.53
CA GLY A 207 0.03 -12.41 -5.17
C GLY A 207 -0.43 -10.97 -5.10
N TYR A 208 -0.15 -10.31 -3.98
CA TYR A 208 -0.73 -9.00 -3.64
C TYR A 208 0.29 -7.86 -3.75
N TYR A 209 -0.15 -6.73 -4.28
CA TYR A 209 0.62 -5.49 -4.38
C TYR A 209 -0.21 -4.34 -3.82
N ILE A 210 0.42 -3.32 -3.21
CA ILE A 210 -0.30 -2.08 -2.84
C ILE A 210 -0.79 -1.40 -4.12
N ASP A 211 -2.07 -1.05 -4.21
CA ASP A 211 -2.59 -0.24 -5.33
C ASP A 211 -2.18 1.23 -5.14
N LEU A 212 -1.15 1.67 -5.86
CA LEU A 212 -0.70 3.06 -5.84
C LEU A 212 -1.73 4.02 -6.48
N ALA A 213 -2.62 3.49 -7.31
CA ALA A 213 -3.67 4.25 -7.96
C ALA A 213 -4.95 4.38 -7.15
N SER A 214 -5.05 3.71 -5.99
CA SER A 214 -6.22 3.81 -5.13
C SER A 214 -6.14 4.97 -4.14
N ASN A 215 -7.32 5.55 -3.86
CA ASN A 215 -7.50 6.49 -2.76
C ASN A 215 -7.77 5.79 -1.41
N ASN A 216 -8.04 4.48 -1.40
CA ASN A 216 -8.23 3.70 -0.18
C ASN A 216 -6.90 3.11 0.31
N PHE A 217 -6.69 3.10 1.63
CA PHE A 217 -5.42 2.64 2.22
C PHE A 217 -5.28 1.12 2.32
N ASN A 218 -6.38 0.40 2.13
CA ASN A 218 -6.51 -1.05 2.16
C ASN A 218 -6.70 -1.68 0.78
N ASP A 219 -6.65 -0.88 -0.30
CA ASP A 219 -6.76 -1.44 -1.64
C ASP A 219 -5.42 -2.03 -2.08
N LEU A 220 -5.51 -3.27 -2.53
CA LEU A 220 -4.45 -4.09 -3.09
C LEU A 220 -4.81 -4.47 -4.52
N ILE A 221 -3.80 -4.78 -5.32
CA ILE A 221 -3.93 -5.47 -6.60
C ILE A 221 -3.55 -6.94 -6.33
N TYR A 222 -4.50 -7.84 -6.51
CA TYR A 222 -4.26 -9.28 -6.43
C TYR A 222 -4.12 -9.87 -7.84
N CYS A 223 -3.02 -10.56 -8.09
CA CYS A 223 -2.74 -11.18 -9.36
C CYS A 223 -2.57 -12.69 -9.26
N MET A 224 -3.19 -13.42 -10.17
CA MET A 224 -3.06 -14.86 -10.30
C MET A 224 -3.22 -15.26 -11.77
N ASN A 225 -2.34 -16.14 -12.27
CA ASN A 225 -2.39 -16.65 -13.65
C ASN A 225 -2.47 -15.54 -14.72
N LYS A 226 -1.70 -14.45 -14.55
CA LYS A 226 -1.69 -13.27 -15.44
C LYS A 226 -3.01 -12.47 -15.48
N SER A 227 -3.93 -12.72 -14.55
CA SER A 227 -5.11 -11.88 -14.34
C SER A 227 -4.94 -11.12 -13.02
N CYS A 228 -5.26 -9.83 -13.02
CA CYS A 228 -5.18 -8.99 -11.83
C CYS A 228 -6.51 -8.32 -11.55
N ASN A 229 -6.88 -8.26 -10.27
CA ASN A 229 -8.10 -7.62 -9.80
C ASN A 229 -7.79 -6.77 -8.58
N LYS A 230 -8.51 -5.66 -8.43
CA LYS A 230 -8.47 -4.87 -7.19
C LYS A 230 -9.17 -5.64 -6.07
N LYS A 231 -8.58 -5.60 -4.87
CA LYS A 231 -9.08 -6.23 -3.64
C LYS A 231 -8.95 -5.24 -2.50
N THR A 232 -9.94 -5.20 -1.62
CA THR A 232 -9.90 -4.35 -0.43
C THR A 232 -9.73 -5.25 0.79
N GLU A 233 -8.63 -5.07 1.50
CA GLU A 233 -8.19 -5.99 2.54
C GLU A 233 -7.94 -5.24 3.86
N ASN A 234 -8.78 -5.49 4.86
CA ASN A 234 -8.70 -4.73 6.11
C ASN A 234 -7.62 -5.23 7.06
N ASN A 235 -7.37 -6.53 7.06
CA ASN A 235 -6.62 -7.23 8.11
C ASN A 235 -5.94 -8.48 7.55
N GLY A 236 -4.65 -8.61 7.79
CA GLY A 236 -3.88 -9.82 7.46
C GLY A 236 -2.47 -9.50 7.00
N TYR A 237 -1.71 -10.56 6.73
CA TYR A 237 -0.47 -10.46 5.99
C TYR A 237 -0.69 -10.94 4.56
N TYR A 238 -0.04 -10.28 3.62
CA TYR A 238 -0.10 -10.61 2.21
C TYR A 238 1.32 -10.58 1.64
N THR A 239 1.56 -11.35 0.58
CA THR A 239 2.85 -11.37 -0.12
C THR A 239 2.64 -11.51 -1.62
N ASN A 240 3.71 -11.30 -2.37
CA ASN A 240 3.77 -11.53 -3.81
C ASN A 240 4.94 -12.42 -4.21
N SER A 241 5.08 -12.64 -5.52
CA SER A 241 6.17 -13.38 -6.15
C SER A 241 7.55 -12.74 -5.97
N ASP A 242 7.58 -11.46 -5.58
CA ASP A 242 8.79 -10.70 -5.28
C ASP A 242 9.14 -10.71 -3.79
N PHE A 243 8.32 -11.40 -2.98
CA PHE A 243 8.52 -11.59 -1.54
C PHE A 243 8.35 -10.31 -0.71
N ASP A 244 7.67 -9.29 -1.25
CA ASP A 244 7.25 -8.15 -0.45
C ASP A 244 6.25 -8.62 0.61
N ILE A 245 6.43 -8.20 1.86
CA ILE A 245 5.47 -8.47 2.92
C ILE A 245 4.58 -7.25 3.11
N ILE A 246 3.30 -7.41 2.83
CA ILE A 246 2.27 -6.38 3.02
C ILE A 246 1.51 -6.72 4.30
N THR A 247 1.46 -5.78 5.24
CA THR A 247 0.66 -5.91 6.46
C THR A 247 -0.53 -4.99 6.36
N CYS A 248 -1.74 -5.54 6.41
CA CYS A 248 -2.98 -4.78 6.55
C CYS A 248 -3.46 -4.87 7.98
N ASN A 249 -3.72 -3.73 8.60
CA ASN A 249 -4.24 -3.66 9.95
C ASN A 249 -5.27 -2.51 10.04
N MET A 250 -6.49 -2.83 10.47
CA MET A 250 -7.58 -1.87 10.63
C MET A 250 -7.80 -0.98 9.38
N GLY A 251 -7.71 -1.57 8.18
CA GLY A 251 -7.96 -0.85 6.93
C GLY A 251 -6.77 -0.05 6.39
N ILE A 252 -5.56 -0.24 6.93
CA ILE A 252 -4.34 0.37 6.40
C ILE A 252 -3.35 -0.75 6.05
N CYS A 253 -3.01 -0.87 4.76
CA CYS A 253 -2.00 -1.81 4.27
C CYS A 253 -0.65 -1.10 4.07
N ILE A 254 0.46 -1.69 4.51
CA ILE A 254 1.81 -1.13 4.28
C ILE A 254 2.77 -2.22 3.84
N VAL A 255 3.71 -1.89 2.95
CA VAL A 255 4.84 -2.79 2.64
C VAL A 255 5.84 -2.68 3.78
N SER A 256 6.18 -3.81 4.38
CA SER A 256 7.22 -3.89 5.41
C SER A 256 8.58 -3.97 4.73
N SER A 257 9.34 -2.88 4.77
CA SER A 257 10.71 -2.81 4.24
C SER A 257 11.76 -3.49 5.13
N ASN A 258 11.34 -4.04 6.28
CA ASN A 258 12.26 -4.56 7.27
C ASN A 258 12.55 -6.03 6.98
N TYR A 259 13.64 -6.28 6.22
CA TYR A 259 14.38 -7.53 6.37
C TYR A 259 14.77 -7.65 7.84
N GLN A 260 14.17 -8.63 8.52
CA GLN A 260 14.43 -8.86 9.93
C GLN A 260 15.79 -9.55 10.05
N THR A 261 16.67 -9.04 10.93
CA THR A 261 18.02 -9.57 11.14
C THR A 261 18.03 -10.91 11.90
N SER A 262 16.88 -11.36 12.41
CA SER A 262 16.77 -12.67 13.08
C SER A 262 16.81 -13.78 12.04
N GLU A 263 17.69 -14.75 12.22
CA GLU A 263 17.79 -15.94 11.37
C GLU A 263 16.66 -16.96 11.61
N THR A 264 15.79 -16.73 12.62
CA THR A 264 14.82 -17.73 13.10
C THR A 264 13.49 -17.10 13.49
N CYS A 265 12.47 -17.95 13.65
CA CYS A 265 11.15 -17.59 14.18
C CYS A 265 11.11 -17.24 15.68
N ASN A 266 12.25 -17.23 16.37
CA ASN A 266 12.30 -16.88 17.79
C ASN A 266 11.75 -15.46 18.00
N TYR A 267 10.79 -15.32 18.92
CA TYR A 267 10.10 -14.04 19.24
C TYR A 267 9.24 -13.45 18.10
N ARG A 268 8.95 -14.22 17.05
CA ARG A 268 8.14 -13.82 15.90
C ARG A 268 6.84 -14.62 15.80
N ASN A 269 6.29 -15.02 16.94
CA ASN A 269 5.08 -15.83 16.96
C ASN A 269 3.91 -15.12 16.27
N ALA A 270 3.22 -15.83 15.39
CA ALA A 270 2.09 -15.37 14.62
C ALA A 270 2.40 -14.19 13.66
N GLN A 271 3.59 -14.17 13.05
CA GLN A 271 4.01 -13.13 12.10
C GLN A 271 4.48 -13.72 10.77
N LEU A 272 4.17 -13.04 9.67
CA LEU A 272 4.82 -13.29 8.38
C LEU A 272 6.14 -12.52 8.33
N VAL A 273 7.25 -13.22 8.07
CA VAL A 273 8.59 -12.64 8.09
C VAL A 273 9.43 -13.10 6.90
N SER A 274 10.39 -12.27 6.49
CA SER A 274 11.46 -12.66 5.58
C SER A 274 12.70 -12.94 6.41
N LEU A 275 13.10 -14.21 6.52
CA LEU A 275 14.30 -14.64 7.24
C LEU A 275 15.49 -14.73 6.27
N PRO A 276 16.72 -14.40 6.70
CA PRO A 276 17.92 -14.56 5.86
C PRO A 276 18.15 -16.00 5.35
N SER A 277 17.73 -17.00 6.13
CA SER A 277 17.79 -18.43 5.80
C SER A 277 16.71 -18.88 4.80
N ALA A 278 15.64 -18.10 4.65
CA ALA A 278 14.50 -18.44 3.83
C ALA A 278 14.55 -17.68 2.49
N ILE A 279 14.41 -18.42 1.39
CA ILE A 279 14.33 -17.83 0.04
C ILE A 279 13.02 -17.05 -0.16
N LYS A 280 11.98 -17.38 0.63
CA LYS A 280 10.63 -16.83 0.54
C LYS A 280 10.12 -16.44 1.94
N PRO A 281 9.10 -15.56 2.05
CA PRO A 281 8.47 -15.25 3.32
C PRO A 281 7.89 -16.52 3.96
N VAL A 282 8.03 -16.62 5.27
CA VAL A 282 7.52 -17.74 6.07
C VAL A 282 6.66 -17.19 7.20
N PHE A 283 5.61 -17.93 7.53
CA PHE A 283 4.79 -17.64 8.69
C PHE A 283 5.41 -18.32 9.92
N CYS A 284 5.69 -17.55 10.96
CA CYS A 284 6.29 -18.06 12.18
C CYS A 284 5.20 -18.37 13.21
N LEU A 285 5.16 -19.60 13.70
CA LEU A 285 4.22 -20.02 14.75
C LEU A 285 4.92 -20.98 15.72
N ASN A 286 4.91 -20.65 17.02
CA ASN A 286 5.53 -21.43 18.09
C ASN A 286 7.00 -21.81 17.79
N ASN A 287 7.79 -20.83 17.32
CA ASN A 287 9.17 -20.98 16.87
C ASN A 287 9.38 -21.93 15.66
N LYS A 288 8.31 -22.31 14.95
CA LYS A 288 8.38 -23.08 13.71
C LYS A 288 8.11 -22.20 12.49
N GLU A 289 8.83 -22.49 11.41
CA GLU A 289 8.60 -21.89 10.10
C GLU A 289 7.53 -22.67 9.34
N ILE A 290 6.46 -21.99 8.97
CA ILE A 290 5.38 -22.52 8.14
C ILE A 290 5.49 -21.86 6.76
N LYS A 291 5.60 -22.69 5.73
CA LYS A 291 5.71 -22.24 4.34
C LYS A 291 4.33 -21.88 3.77
N LEU A 292 4.29 -20.85 2.96
CA LEU A 292 3.10 -20.48 2.19
C LEU A 292 3.05 -21.36 0.93
N LEU A 293 2.07 -22.27 0.89
CA LEU A 293 1.88 -23.26 -0.17
C LEU A 293 0.64 -22.93 -1.00
N ASP A 294 0.51 -23.55 -2.17
CA ASP A 294 -0.64 -23.34 -3.06
C ASP A 294 -1.95 -23.84 -2.44
N GLU A 295 -1.87 -24.85 -1.57
CA GLU A 295 -2.98 -25.42 -0.82
C GLU A 295 -3.24 -24.61 0.46
N GLU A 296 -4.52 -24.40 0.76
CA GLU A 296 -4.93 -23.72 1.99
C GLU A 296 -4.62 -24.60 3.20
N SER A 297 -4.07 -23.98 4.25
CA SER A 297 -3.83 -24.62 5.53
C SER A 297 -4.28 -23.72 6.67
N TYR A 298 -4.62 -24.32 7.81
CA TYR A 298 -5.26 -23.66 8.92
C TYR A 298 -4.50 -23.92 10.20
N TYR A 299 -4.29 -22.90 11.02
CA TYR A 299 -3.56 -23.02 12.27
C TYR A 299 -4.27 -22.27 13.39
N THR A 300 -4.29 -22.86 14.57
CA THR A 300 -4.79 -22.18 15.77
C THR A 300 -3.68 -21.34 16.41
N ILE A 301 -4.03 -20.12 16.81
CA ILE A 301 -3.17 -19.26 17.63
C ILE A 301 -3.88 -19.09 18.98
N ASN A 302 -3.23 -19.55 20.05
CA ASN A 302 -3.76 -19.55 21.40
C ASN A 302 -3.16 -18.42 22.23
N ASN A 303 -3.81 -18.11 23.36
CA ASN A 303 -3.38 -17.14 24.35
C ASN A 303 -3.22 -15.72 23.79
N ILE A 304 -4.20 -15.29 22.99
CA ILE A 304 -4.23 -13.94 22.43
C ILE A 304 -5.44 -13.14 22.91
N ASP A 305 -5.39 -11.83 22.77
CA ASP A 305 -6.55 -10.95 22.95
C ASP A 305 -7.12 -10.59 21.58
N ALA A 306 -8.22 -11.25 21.20
CA ALA A 306 -8.79 -11.10 19.86
C ALA A 306 -9.39 -9.72 19.59
N ARG A 307 -9.54 -8.86 20.61
CA ARG A 307 -10.00 -7.47 20.43
C ARG A 307 -9.01 -6.66 19.59
N TYR A 308 -7.73 -7.02 19.63
CA TYR A 308 -6.67 -6.44 18.81
C TYR A 308 -6.52 -7.20 17.49
N THR A 309 -7.59 -7.28 16.69
CA THR A 309 -7.68 -8.00 15.40
C THR A 309 -6.34 -8.35 14.74
N TYR A 310 -6.16 -9.63 14.38
CA TYR A 310 -4.99 -10.10 13.64
C TYR A 310 -4.76 -9.23 12.38
N PRO A 311 -3.53 -8.80 12.06
CA PRO A 311 -2.24 -9.35 12.47
C PRO A 311 -1.64 -8.76 13.75
N ASN A 312 -2.35 -7.88 14.46
CA ASN A 312 -1.88 -7.45 15.77
C ASN A 312 -2.06 -8.59 16.78
N VAL A 313 -1.01 -8.96 17.49
CA VAL A 313 -1.04 -10.10 18.42
C VAL A 313 -0.61 -9.61 19.79
N VAL A 314 -1.57 -9.61 20.72
CA VAL A 314 -1.40 -9.23 22.12
C VAL A 314 -1.76 -10.45 22.96
N GLU A 315 -1.06 -10.68 24.07
CA GLU A 315 -1.32 -11.79 24.98
C GLU A 315 -2.72 -11.70 25.61
N GLY A 316 -3.40 -12.83 25.72
CA GLY A 316 -4.76 -12.93 26.28
C GLY A 316 -5.18 -14.39 26.49
N GLU A 317 -6.50 -14.64 26.55
CA GLU A 317 -7.07 -15.97 26.81
C GLU A 317 -7.82 -16.55 25.60
N ASP A 318 -7.90 -15.81 24.50
CA ASP A 318 -8.62 -16.24 23.29
C ASP A 318 -7.77 -17.16 22.41
N THR A 319 -8.47 -17.95 21.61
CA THR A 319 -7.93 -18.70 20.47
C THR A 319 -8.50 -18.14 19.19
N ILE A 320 -7.69 -17.95 18.14
CA ILE A 320 -8.17 -17.71 16.78
C ILE A 320 -7.69 -18.79 15.83
N ILE A 321 -8.31 -18.88 14.65
CA ILE A 321 -7.79 -19.68 13.54
C ILE A 321 -7.28 -18.71 12.47
N VAL A 322 -6.08 -18.96 11.96
CA VAL A 322 -5.56 -18.32 10.76
C VAL A 322 -5.61 -19.27 9.58
N LYS A 323 -6.00 -18.74 8.44
CA LYS A 323 -5.93 -19.35 7.13
C LYS A 323 -4.67 -18.87 6.44
N ILE A 324 -3.90 -19.82 5.92
CA ILE A 324 -2.66 -19.60 5.17
C ILE A 324 -2.85 -20.15 3.76
N ASP A 325 -2.58 -19.33 2.77
CA ASP A 325 -2.46 -19.74 1.37
C ASP A 325 -1.10 -19.27 0.80
N LYS A 326 -0.92 -19.41 -0.52
CA LYS A 326 0.31 -19.06 -1.22
C LYS A 326 0.77 -17.61 -1.03
N TYR A 327 -0.18 -16.71 -0.85
CA TYR A 327 0.03 -15.26 -0.89
C TYR A 327 -0.59 -14.52 0.29
N SER A 328 -1.23 -15.19 1.25
CA SER A 328 -1.87 -14.53 2.38
C SER A 328 -1.85 -15.36 3.67
N VAL A 329 -1.89 -14.64 4.80
CA VAL A 329 -2.20 -15.16 6.14
C VAL A 329 -3.27 -14.26 6.73
N THR A 330 -4.48 -14.82 6.89
CA THR A 330 -5.67 -14.06 7.32
C THR A 330 -6.38 -14.79 8.46
N GLN A 331 -7.18 -14.09 9.25
CA GLN A 331 -7.99 -14.72 10.30
C GLN A 331 -9.24 -15.35 9.69
N GLN A 332 -9.47 -16.63 10.00
CA GLN A 332 -10.66 -17.36 9.56
C GLN A 332 -11.86 -17.03 10.46
N THR A 333 -12.98 -16.66 9.85
CA THR A 333 -14.28 -16.56 10.53
C THR A 333 -15.19 -17.69 10.08
N THR A 334 -16.24 -17.97 10.87
CA THR A 334 -17.19 -19.05 10.59
C THR A 334 -18.60 -18.51 10.60
N THR A 335 -19.49 -19.22 9.91
CA THR A 335 -20.93 -19.04 10.10
C THR A 335 -21.37 -19.59 11.47
N GLU A 336 -22.66 -19.50 11.75
CA GLU A 336 -23.28 -20.09 12.95
C GLU A 336 -23.10 -21.61 13.06
N ASN A 337 -22.86 -22.29 11.93
CA ASN A 337 -22.63 -23.74 11.91
C ASN A 337 -21.22 -24.14 12.34
N GLY A 338 -20.29 -23.18 12.48
CA GLY A 338 -18.89 -23.43 12.80
C GLY A 338 -18.13 -24.13 11.66
N ILE A 339 -16.91 -24.59 11.95
CA ILE A 339 -16.07 -25.40 11.07
C ILE A 339 -15.46 -26.57 11.84
N CYS A 340 -15.24 -27.71 11.17
CA CYS A 340 -14.46 -28.82 11.73
C CYS A 340 -13.01 -28.68 11.33
N TYR A 341 -12.14 -28.49 12.32
CA TYR A 341 -10.71 -28.38 12.12
C TYR A 341 -10.01 -29.68 12.50
N ASN A 342 -9.12 -30.15 11.62
CA ASN A 342 -8.25 -31.29 11.86
C ASN A 342 -6.84 -30.78 12.21
N ASP A 343 -6.45 -30.92 13.47
CA ASP A 343 -5.16 -30.42 13.96
C ASP A 343 -3.97 -31.24 13.44
N ASN A 344 -4.19 -32.49 13.02
CA ASN A 344 -3.10 -33.36 12.57
C ASN A 344 -2.57 -32.99 11.19
N ASN A 345 -3.43 -32.48 10.30
CA ASN A 345 -3.08 -32.13 8.93
C ASN A 345 -3.38 -30.67 8.57
N HIS A 346 -3.83 -29.87 9.53
CA HIS A 346 -4.10 -28.43 9.36
C HIS A 346 -5.15 -28.12 8.29
N THR A 347 -6.19 -28.96 8.13
CA THR A 347 -7.28 -28.75 7.16
C THR A 347 -8.62 -28.49 7.84
N ILE A 348 -9.53 -27.83 7.11
CA ILE A 348 -10.96 -27.79 7.44
C ILE A 348 -11.69 -28.90 6.68
N VAL A 349 -12.66 -29.54 7.33
CA VAL A 349 -13.54 -30.54 6.71
C VAL A 349 -14.97 -30.04 6.79
N ASP A 350 -15.68 -30.07 5.65
CA ASP A 350 -17.15 -29.89 5.61
C ASP A 350 -17.82 -31.16 6.15
N ASP A 351 -17.84 -31.30 7.47
CA ASP A 351 -18.62 -32.31 8.18
C ASP A 351 -19.61 -31.56 9.10
N GLU A 352 -20.91 -31.71 8.88
CA GLU A 352 -21.91 -31.03 9.73
C GLU A 352 -21.79 -31.45 11.21
N VAL A 353 -21.26 -32.65 11.47
CA VAL A 353 -21.29 -33.29 12.79
C VAL A 353 -19.94 -33.21 13.53
N CYS A 354 -18.84 -32.87 12.84
CA CYS A 354 -17.46 -32.95 13.37
C CYS A 354 -17.26 -34.20 14.24
N SER A 355 -17.31 -35.39 13.62
CA SER A 355 -17.29 -36.64 14.36
C SER A 355 -16.12 -36.71 15.36
N ALA A 356 -16.41 -36.87 16.66
CA ALA A 356 -15.39 -36.91 17.71
C ALA A 356 -14.36 -38.05 17.52
N GLU A 357 -14.77 -39.13 16.84
CA GLU A 357 -13.94 -40.30 16.55
C GLU A 357 -12.81 -40.00 15.54
N SER A 358 -12.92 -38.92 14.76
CA SER A 358 -11.90 -38.52 13.77
C SER A 358 -10.89 -37.50 14.29
N GLY A 359 -10.96 -37.12 15.57
CA GLY A 359 -10.05 -36.14 16.18
C GLY A 359 -10.32 -34.69 15.74
N LEU A 360 -11.46 -34.43 15.11
CA LEU A 360 -11.89 -33.10 14.68
C LEU A 360 -12.35 -32.25 15.86
N ILE A 361 -12.01 -30.96 15.82
CA ILE A 361 -12.47 -29.97 16.81
C ILE A 361 -13.37 -28.97 16.10
N LYS A 362 -14.57 -28.76 16.64
CA LYS A 362 -15.52 -27.78 16.11
C LYS A 362 -15.23 -26.39 16.67
N TYR A 363 -14.98 -25.43 15.79
CA TYR A 363 -14.72 -24.03 16.12
C TYR A 363 -15.86 -23.12 15.65
N TYR A 364 -16.18 -22.13 16.48
CA TYR A 364 -17.10 -21.05 16.15
C TYR A 364 -16.37 -19.71 16.30
N CYS A 365 -16.00 -19.10 15.17
CA CYS A 365 -15.25 -17.85 15.08
C CYS A 365 -16.14 -16.77 14.43
N SER A 366 -17.08 -16.19 15.18
CA SER A 366 -18.13 -15.35 14.59
C SER A 366 -17.62 -14.06 13.94
N THR A 367 -16.56 -13.46 14.48
CA THR A 367 -16.01 -12.18 14.01
C THR A 367 -14.52 -12.13 14.24
N ILE A 368 -13.81 -11.31 13.47
CA ILE A 368 -12.36 -11.12 13.64
C ILE A 368 -11.95 -10.52 15.00
N CYS A 369 -12.87 -9.82 15.69
CA CYS A 369 -12.58 -9.15 16.98
C CYS A 369 -12.86 -10.02 18.22
N LEU A 370 -13.18 -11.31 18.05
CA LEU A 370 -13.55 -12.22 19.12
C LEU A 370 -12.82 -13.56 18.98
N GLY A 371 -12.47 -14.15 20.12
CA GLY A 371 -11.95 -15.51 20.19
C GLY A 371 -12.94 -16.53 19.66
N CYS A 372 -12.40 -17.60 19.06
CA CYS A 372 -13.17 -18.75 18.65
C CYS A 372 -13.59 -19.58 19.87
N LYS A 373 -14.85 -20.00 19.90
CA LYS A 373 -15.34 -20.97 20.89
C LYS A 373 -15.11 -22.38 20.38
N GLN A 374 -14.64 -23.26 21.26
CA GLN A 374 -14.45 -24.68 20.97
C GLN A 374 -15.56 -25.51 21.61
N THR A 375 -16.12 -26.44 20.85
CA THR A 375 -16.90 -27.55 21.43
C THR A 375 -16.18 -28.85 21.12
N LYS A 376 -15.56 -29.45 22.14
CA LYS A 376 -15.19 -30.86 22.06
C LYS A 376 -16.48 -31.65 22.23
N GLN A 377 -16.91 -32.38 21.19
CA GLN A 377 -17.91 -33.41 21.43
C GLN A 377 -17.24 -34.45 22.35
N SER A 378 -17.64 -34.47 23.62
CA SER A 378 -17.30 -35.57 24.50
C SER A 378 -17.85 -36.84 23.86
N GLY A 379 -16.97 -37.74 23.42
CA GLY A 379 -17.37 -39.06 22.97
C GLY A 379 -18.36 -39.65 23.97
N LYS A 380 -19.50 -40.15 23.49
CA LYS A 380 -20.52 -40.75 24.34
C LYS A 380 -19.84 -41.76 25.26
N TYR A 381 -20.01 -41.55 26.56
CA TYR A 381 -19.76 -42.59 27.56
C TYR A 381 -20.55 -43.83 27.13
N ASP A 382 -19.87 -44.92 26.81
CA ASP A 382 -20.51 -46.21 26.52
C ASP A 382 -20.76 -46.92 27.87
N PRO A 383 -22.02 -46.97 28.37
CA PRO A 383 -22.31 -47.63 29.63
C PRO A 383 -22.20 -49.16 29.55
N TYR A 384 -21.88 -49.76 28.40
CA TYR A 384 -21.83 -51.22 28.23
C TYR A 384 -20.45 -51.86 28.41
N ASN A 385 -19.39 -51.08 28.63
CA ASN A 385 -18.08 -51.63 29.02
C ASN A 385 -17.88 -51.51 30.54
N GLN A 386 -18.57 -52.36 31.30
CA GLN A 386 -18.09 -52.75 32.63
C GLN A 386 -17.36 -54.10 32.54
N PRO A 387 -16.18 -54.25 33.14
CA PRO A 387 -15.53 -55.54 33.25
C PRO A 387 -16.38 -56.44 34.16
N ASN A 388 -16.80 -57.58 33.63
CA ASN A 388 -17.43 -58.65 34.40
C ASN A 388 -16.49 -59.07 35.55
N ASN A 389 -16.95 -58.89 36.79
CA ASN A 389 -16.44 -59.57 37.98
C ASN A 389 -17.49 -60.54 38.49
#